data_AF-J4KA12-F1
#
_entry.id   AF-J4KA12-F1
#
_cell.length_a   1.000
_cell.length_b   1.000
_cell.length_c   1.000
_cell.angle_alpha   90.00
_cell.angle_beta   90.00
_cell.angle_gamma   90.00
#
_symmetry.space_group_name_H-M   'P 1'
#
loop_
_entity.id
_entity.type
_entity.pdbx_description
1 polymer ?
#
loop_
_entity_poly.entity_id
_entity_poly.type
_entity_poly.pdbx_seq_one_letter_code
_entity_poly.pdbx_strand_id
1 'polypeptide(L)'
;MLPENFVPMLPEIVEVKYFSGKRPDEIYTSLDMSVNFTFTDLGIYGNDQDTRLATGLIKQIIKNANPSYEFFEENEDVEKDVIIHRFDFQSYGIDDEAYNMMESGTILTVVVICQQVGVL
;
A
#
# COMPACT_ATOMS: atom_id res chain seq x y z
N MET A 1 13.02 3.84 7.74
CA MET A 1 13.36 5.16 7.17
C MET A 1 13.09 5.09 5.68
N LEU A 2 12.47 6.12 5.09
CA LEU A 2 12.29 6.19 3.64
C LEU A 2 13.65 6.41 2.94
N PRO A 3 13.84 5.93 1.70
CA PRO A 3 15.04 6.24 0.91
C PRO A 3 15.13 7.75 0.61
N GLU A 4 16.35 8.29 0.49
CA GLU A 4 16.59 9.74 0.41
C GLU A 4 15.98 10.44 -0.82
N ASN A 5 15.70 9.70 -1.88
CA ASN A 5 15.18 10.21 -3.14
C ASN A 5 13.65 10.27 -3.21
N PHE A 6 12.95 9.98 -2.10
CA PHE A 6 11.50 10.08 -2.01
C PHE A 6 11.09 11.43 -1.45
N VAL A 7 10.18 12.10 -2.14
CA VAL A 7 9.66 13.42 -1.76
C VAL A 7 8.16 13.34 -1.53
N PRO A 8 7.59 14.19 -0.66
CA PRO A 8 6.14 14.33 -0.56
C PRO A 8 5.53 14.62 -1.93
N MET A 9 4.48 13.89 -2.31
CA MET A 9 3.80 14.12 -3.58
C MET A 9 3.07 15.46 -3.55
N LEU A 10 3.19 16.25 -4.63
CA LEU A 10 2.51 17.53 -4.74
C LEU A 10 0.99 17.37 -4.74
N PRO A 11 0.22 18.24 -4.05
CA PRO A 11 -1.23 18.12 -3.95
C PRO A 11 -1.95 18.00 -5.30
N GLU A 12 -1.51 18.76 -6.31
CA GLU A 12 -2.10 18.73 -7.65
C GLU A 12 -1.97 17.35 -8.31
N ILE A 13 -0.87 16.64 -8.04
CA ILE A 13 -0.64 15.29 -8.55
C ILE A 13 -1.47 14.26 -7.76
N VAL A 14 -1.53 14.43 -6.43
CA VAL A 14 -2.36 13.59 -5.55
C VAL A 14 -3.83 13.63 -6.00
N GLU A 15 -4.34 14.81 -6.38
CA GLU A 15 -5.72 14.97 -6.84
C GLU A 15 -6.03 14.19 -8.11
N VAL A 16 -5.10 14.19 -9.07
CA VAL A 16 -5.24 13.49 -10.35
C VAL A 16 -5.08 11.98 -10.17
N LYS A 17 -4.07 11.54 -9.41
CA LYS A 17 -3.73 10.12 -9.26
C LYS A 17 -4.70 9.37 -8.34
N TYR A 18 -5.26 10.04 -7.32
CA TYR A 18 -6.18 9.46 -6.34
C TYR A 18 -7.56 10.14 -6.37
N PHE A 19 -8.23 10.04 -7.52
CA PHE A 19 -9.51 10.73 -7.78
C PHE A 19 -10.72 10.16 -7.02
N SER A 20 -10.59 9.00 -6.36
CA SER A 20 -11.67 8.32 -5.64
C SER A 20 -12.12 9.03 -4.35
N GLY A 21 -11.47 10.14 -3.97
CA GLY A 21 -11.74 10.90 -2.75
C GLY A 21 -11.29 10.22 -1.44
N LYS A 22 -11.00 8.91 -1.48
CA LYS A 22 -10.39 8.13 -0.40
C LYS A 22 -8.90 8.01 -0.66
N ARG A 23 -8.16 9.08 -0.36
CA ARG A 23 -6.71 9.18 -0.59
C ARG A 23 -5.96 8.74 0.67
N PRO A 24 -4.75 8.17 0.53
CA PRO A 24 -3.85 7.99 1.66
C PRO A 24 -3.53 9.32 2.36
N ASP A 25 -3.23 9.26 3.66
CA ASP A 25 -2.97 10.44 4.49
C ASP A 25 -1.64 11.11 4.11
N GLU A 26 -0.58 10.30 3.93
CA GLU A 26 0.71 10.76 3.44
C GLU A 26 1.14 9.94 2.22
N ILE A 27 1.69 10.62 1.22
CA ILE A 27 2.19 10.02 -0.01
C ILE A 27 3.57 10.57 -0.30
N TYR A 28 4.56 9.67 -0.38
CA TYR A 28 5.91 9.96 -0.82
C TYR A 28 6.18 9.25 -2.13
N THR A 29 6.81 9.92 -3.08
CA THR A 29 7.00 9.42 -4.44
C THR A 29 8.45 9.57 -4.88
N SER A 30 8.92 8.66 -5.72
CA SER A 30 10.21 8.79 -6.39
C SER A 30 10.17 9.94 -7.39
N LEU A 31 11.35 10.45 -7.79
CA LEU A 31 11.45 11.60 -8.71
C LEU A 31 10.82 11.32 -10.10
N ASP A 32 10.81 10.07 -10.54
CA ASP A 32 10.17 9.59 -11.76
C ASP A 32 8.71 9.13 -11.55
N MET A 33 8.19 9.24 -10.32
CA MET A 33 6.84 8.88 -9.89
C MET A 33 6.44 7.40 -10.01
N SER A 34 7.40 6.53 -10.35
CA SER A 34 7.18 5.10 -10.54
C SER A 34 6.89 4.38 -9.22
N VAL A 35 7.54 4.78 -8.13
CA VAL A 35 7.36 4.17 -6.80
C VAL A 35 6.71 5.16 -5.84
N ASN A 36 5.72 4.69 -5.08
CA ASN A 36 4.95 5.50 -4.15
C ASN A 36 4.82 4.77 -2.81
N PHE A 37 5.30 5.40 -1.75
CA PHE A 37 4.98 4.99 -0.38
C PHE A 37 3.75 5.75 0.08
N THR A 38 2.72 5.03 0.48
CA THR A 38 1.50 5.61 0.99
C THR A 38 1.25 5.14 2.41
N PHE A 39 0.86 6.07 3.28
CA PHE A 39 0.64 5.82 4.69
C PHE A 39 -0.80 6.20 5.00
N THR A 40 -1.53 5.29 5.63
CA THR A 40 -2.91 5.53 6.06
C THR A 40 -3.06 5.06 7.49
N ASP A 41 -3.54 5.93 8.36
CA ASP A 41 -3.99 5.52 9.69
C ASP A 41 -5.42 4.98 9.58
N LEU A 42 -5.57 3.67 9.71
CA LEU A 42 -6.87 3.02 9.69
C LEU A 42 -7.63 3.18 11.02
N GLY A 43 -7.02 3.75 12.05
CA GLY A 43 -7.58 3.88 13.40
C GLY A 43 -7.78 2.53 14.09
N ILE A 44 -7.13 1.47 13.59
CA ILE A 44 -7.21 0.12 14.14
C ILE A 44 -6.09 -0.03 15.17
N TYR A 45 -6.40 0.31 16.41
CA TYR A 45 -5.52 0.08 17.56
C TYR A 45 -6.03 -1.16 18.29
N GLY A 46 -5.35 -2.28 18.11
CA GLY A 46 -5.78 -3.57 18.66
C GLY A 46 -4.60 -4.39 19.14
N ASN A 47 -4.83 -5.66 19.45
CA ASN A 47 -3.73 -6.61 19.61
C ASN A 47 -3.31 -7.17 18.23
N ASP A 48 -2.33 -8.06 18.23
CA ASP A 48 -1.86 -8.74 17.01
C ASP A 48 -3.00 -9.44 16.24
N GLN A 49 -3.90 -10.14 16.93
CA GLN A 49 -5.01 -10.84 16.29
C GLN A 49 -5.96 -9.88 15.58
N ASP A 50 -6.23 -8.73 16.18
CA ASP A 50 -7.08 -7.70 15.57
C ASP A 50 -6.42 -7.15 14.30
N THR A 51 -5.10 -6.93 14.33
CA THR A 51 -4.31 -6.45 13.19
C THR A 51 -4.30 -7.48 12.05
N ARG A 52 -4.14 -8.77 12.37
CA ARG A 52 -4.20 -9.85 11.38
C ARG A 52 -5.57 -9.94 10.72
N LEU A 53 -6.64 -9.88 11.51
CA LEU A 53 -8.02 -9.92 11.01
C LEU A 53 -8.31 -8.72 10.12
N ALA A 54 -7.89 -7.51 10.52
CA ALA A 54 -8.03 -6.30 9.72
C ALA A 54 -7.30 -6.44 8.37
N THR A 55 -6.05 -6.90 8.39
CA THR A 55 -5.24 -7.13 7.18
C THR A 55 -5.92 -8.12 6.23
N GLY A 56 -6.41 -9.24 6.77
CA GLY A 56 -7.16 -10.24 6.01
C GLY A 56 -8.47 -9.71 5.43
N LEU A 57 -9.20 -8.88 6.18
CA LEU A 57 -10.43 -8.23 5.70
C LEU A 57 -10.13 -7.26 4.55
N ILE A 58 -9.08 -6.44 4.66
CA ILE A 58 -8.69 -5.51 3.59
C ILE A 58 -8.30 -6.27 2.34
N LYS A 59 -7.49 -7.33 2.47
CA LYS A 59 -7.16 -8.22 1.36
C LYS A 59 -8.40 -8.76 0.66
N GLN A 60 -9.37 -9.25 1.42
CA GLN A 60 -10.63 -9.75 0.85
C GLN A 60 -11.45 -8.66 0.16
N ILE A 61 -11.50 -7.46 0.74
CA ILE A 61 -12.17 -6.30 0.11
C ILE A 61 -11.52 -5.97 -1.23
N ILE A 62 -10.19 -5.90 -1.30
CA ILE A 62 -9.45 -5.63 -2.54
C ILE A 62 -9.72 -6.72 -3.58
N LYS A 63 -9.63 -8.00 -3.18
CA LYS A 63 -9.90 -9.14 -4.06
C LYS A 63 -11.32 -9.16 -4.60
N ASN A 64 -12.31 -8.80 -3.77
CA ASN A 64 -13.71 -8.72 -4.19
C ASN A 64 -13.98 -7.51 -5.09
N ALA A 65 -13.30 -6.39 -4.84
CA ALA A 65 -13.42 -5.18 -5.66
C ALA A 65 -12.87 -5.40 -7.08
N ASN A 66 -11.76 -6.13 -7.21
CA ASN A 66 -11.26 -6.55 -8.50
C ASN A 66 -10.72 -7.99 -8.46
N PRO A 67 -11.53 -8.99 -8.88
CA PRO A 67 -11.12 -10.39 -8.92
C PRO A 67 -10.00 -10.71 -9.91
N SER A 68 -9.67 -9.78 -10.82
CA SER A 68 -8.58 -9.99 -11.76
C SER A 68 -7.21 -9.78 -11.12
N TYR A 69 -7.12 -9.10 -9.97
CA TYR A 69 -5.84 -8.85 -9.29
C TYR A 69 -5.21 -10.16 -8.83
N GLU A 70 -3.90 -10.27 -9.06
CA GLU A 70 -3.12 -11.45 -8.69
C GLU A 70 -2.48 -11.22 -7.32
N PHE A 71 -2.76 -12.10 -6.36
CA PHE A 71 -2.18 -12.04 -5.02
C PHE A 71 -1.05 -13.06 -4.89
N PHE A 72 0.05 -12.65 -4.29
CA PHE A 72 1.27 -13.43 -4.17
C PHE A 72 1.46 -13.92 -2.73
N GLU A 73 2.57 -13.51 -2.11
CA GLU A 73 2.97 -13.93 -0.77
C GLU A 73 2.16 -13.22 0.32
N GLU A 74 1.90 -13.97 1.39
CA GLU A 74 1.48 -13.46 2.69
C GLU A 74 2.59 -13.81 3.67
N ASN A 75 3.05 -12.83 4.44
CA ASN A 75 4.12 -13.01 5.40
C ASN A 75 3.78 -12.29 6.71
N GLU A 76 4.21 -12.87 7.82
CA GLU A 76 4.22 -12.21 9.13
C GLU A 76 5.69 -11.97 9.51
N ASP A 77 6.05 -10.71 9.72
CA ASP A 77 7.39 -10.30 10.17
C ASP A 77 7.30 -9.70 11.58
N VAL A 78 8.36 -9.82 12.37
CA VAL A 78 8.46 -9.22 13.71
C VAL A 78 9.54 -8.16 13.69
N GLU A 79 9.16 -6.89 13.84
CA GLU A 79 10.08 -5.75 13.88
C GLU A 79 9.91 -5.02 15.22
N LYS A 80 10.95 -5.00 16.05
CA LYS A 80 10.99 -4.28 17.35
C LYS A 80 9.76 -4.56 18.23
N ASP A 81 9.44 -5.85 18.40
CA ASP A 81 8.29 -6.35 19.18
C ASP A 81 6.90 -6.01 18.61
N VAL A 82 6.83 -5.49 17.38
CA VAL A 82 5.58 -5.30 16.62
C VAL A 82 5.48 -6.40 15.56
N ILE A 83 4.35 -7.11 15.55
CA ILE A 83 4.03 -8.05 14.47
C ILE A 83 3.46 -7.25 13.29
N ILE A 84 4.06 -7.45 12.14
CA ILE A 84 3.69 -6.84 10.86
C ILE A 84 3.08 -7.91 9.98
N HIS A 85 1.85 -7.69 9.56
CA HIS A 85 1.13 -8.52 8.61
C HIS A 85 1.30 -7.94 7.22
N ARG A 86 1.84 -8.73 6.28
CA ARG A 86 2.06 -8.30 4.90
C ARG A 86 1.33 -9.19 3.90
N PHE A 87 0.81 -8.57 2.84
CA PHE A 87 0.49 -9.28 1.60
C PHE A 87 0.81 -8.45 0.37
N ASP A 88 1.17 -9.15 -0.69
CA ASP A 88 1.56 -8.54 -1.96
C ASP A 88 0.56 -8.91 -3.06
N PHE A 89 0.35 -7.98 -4.00
CA PHE A 89 -0.53 -8.20 -5.13
C PHE A 89 -0.22 -7.30 -6.34
N GLN A 90 -0.46 -7.84 -7.52
CA GLN A 90 -0.42 -7.10 -8.77
C GLN A 90 -1.82 -6.60 -9.12
N SER A 91 -1.89 -5.30 -9.36
CA SER A 91 -3.09 -4.60 -9.81
C SER A 91 -2.91 -4.10 -11.24
N TYR A 92 -4.02 -3.90 -11.94
CA TYR A 92 -4.03 -3.37 -13.30
C TYR A 92 -4.65 -1.97 -13.28
N GLY A 93 -3.87 -0.98 -13.69
CA GLY A 93 -4.34 0.38 -13.96
C GLY A 93 -4.92 0.50 -15.37
N ILE A 94 -5.17 1.74 -15.80
CA ILE A 94 -5.62 2.02 -17.17
C ILE A 94 -4.48 1.83 -18.19
N ASP A 95 -3.25 2.20 -17.81
CA ASP A 95 -2.10 2.28 -18.72
C ASP A 95 -1.06 1.18 -18.45
N ASP A 96 -0.91 0.78 -17.19
CA ASP A 96 0.13 -0.17 -16.77
C ASP A 96 -0.31 -1.00 -15.56
N GLU A 97 0.45 -2.07 -15.32
CA GLU A 97 0.37 -2.87 -14.10
C GLU A 97 1.14 -2.22 -12.94
N ALA A 98 0.69 -2.49 -11.72
CA ALA A 98 1.36 -2.03 -10.52
C ALA A 98 1.48 -3.16 -9.51
N TYR A 99 2.68 -3.34 -9.00
CA TYR A 99 2.96 -4.20 -7.87
C TYR A 99 2.69 -3.44 -6.58
N ASN A 100 1.89 -4.02 -5.69
CA ASN A 100 1.53 -3.44 -4.42
C ASN A 100 2.00 -4.34 -3.30
N MET A 101 2.62 -3.74 -2.29
CA MET A 101 3.02 -4.38 -1.06
C MET A 101 2.28 -3.67 0.07
N MET A 102 1.43 -4.40 0.78
CA MET A 102 0.65 -3.87 1.89
C MET A 102 1.14 -4.44 3.20
N GLU A 103 1.54 -3.57 4.12
CA GLU A 103 2.03 -3.90 5.45
C GLU A 103 1.14 -3.25 6.51
N SER A 104 0.73 -4.01 7.52
CA SER A 104 -0.05 -3.49 8.64
C SER A 104 0.54 -3.96 9.95
N GLY A 105 0.91 -2.99 10.80
CA GLY A 105 1.24 -3.21 12.19
C GLY A 105 0.15 -2.69 13.12
N THR A 106 0.38 -2.82 14.42
CA THR A 106 -0.56 -2.45 15.49
C THR A 106 -0.87 -0.94 15.59
N ILE A 107 -0.11 -0.11 14.87
CA ILE A 107 -0.14 1.36 14.97
C ILE A 107 -0.32 2.02 13.59
N LEU A 108 0.10 1.37 12.51
CA LEU A 108 0.19 2.01 11.19
C LEU A 108 0.03 0.98 10.07
N THR A 109 -0.69 1.38 9.03
CA THR A 109 -0.75 0.66 7.77
C THR A 109 0.05 1.41 6.70
N VAL A 110 0.98 0.70 6.08
CA VAL A 110 1.82 1.19 4.99
C VAL A 110 1.45 0.43 3.73
N VAL A 111 1.15 1.13 2.65
CA VAL A 111 0.98 0.54 1.34
C VAL A 111 2.05 1.11 0.42
N VAL A 112 2.96 0.24 -0.03
CA VAL A 112 3.97 0.56 -1.02
C VAL A 112 3.42 0.16 -2.39
N ILE A 113 3.24 1.14 -3.26
CA ILE A 113 2.76 0.95 -4.63
C ILE A 113 3.94 1.19 -5.57
N CYS A 114 4.44 0.12 -6.17
CA CYS A 114 5.43 0.15 -7.23
C CYS A 114 4.71 0.03 -8.58
N GLN A 115 4.55 1.13 -9.30
CA GLN A 115 4.12 1.08 -10.70
C GLN A 115 5.35 0.73 -11.53
N GLN A 116 5.39 -0.47 -12.10
CA GLN A 116 6.37 -0.77 -13.14
C GLN A 116 5.91 -0.01 -14.38
N VAL A 117 6.47 1.19 -14.60
CA VAL A 117 6.36 1.84 -15.90
C VAL A 117 7.10 0.93 -16.87
N GLY A 118 6.38 0.35 -17.83
CA GLY A 118 6.95 -0.52 -18.83
C GLY A 118 8.16 0.14 -19.51
N VAL A 119 9.36 -0.34 -19.21
CA VAL A 119 10.52 -0.07 -20.05
C VAL A 119 10.40 -1.01 -21.24
N LEU A 120 9.89 -0.50 -22.37
CA LEU A 120 10.09 -1.10 -23.68
C LEU A 120 11.58 -1.02 -24.09
#